data_AF-A0A4U9H9J2-F1
#
_entry.id   AF-A0A4U9H9J2-F1
#
_cell.length_a   1.000
_cell.length_b   1.000
_cell.length_c   1.000
_cell.angle_alpha   90.00
_cell.angle_beta   90.00
_cell.angle_gamma   90.00
#
_symmetry.space_group_name_H-M   'P 1'
#
loop_
_entity.id
_entity.type
_entity.pdbx_description
1 polymer ?
#
loop_
_entity_poly.entity_id
_entity_poly.type
_entity_poly.pdbx_seq_one_letter_code
_entity_poly.pdbx_strand_id
1 'polypeptide(L)' 'MIDSPRVCIQVQSLYVESQSLPEEERYVFAYTITIRNLGRFNVKLLAVTG' A
#
# COMPACT_ATOMS: atom_id res chain seq x y z
N MET A 1 -2.30 -28.56 10.35
CA MET A 1 -3.01 -27.36 9.88
C MET A 1 -2.05 -26.19 9.98
N ILE A 2 -1.82 -25.46 8.89
CA ILE A 2 -0.95 -24.28 8.91
C ILE A 2 -1.82 -23.09 9.30
N ASP A 3 -1.89 -22.79 10.60
CA ASP A 3 -2.52 -21.56 11.12
C ASP A 3 -1.57 -20.35 10.93
N SER A 4 -1.13 -20.15 9.69
CA SER A 4 -0.38 -18.94 9.35
C SER A 4 -1.33 -17.74 9.27
N PRO A 5 -0.92 -16.55 9.76
CA PRO A 5 -1.68 -15.32 9.58
C PRO A 5 -2.01 -15.12 8.10
N ARG A 6 -3.28 -14.83 7.81
CA ARG A 6 -3.75 -14.54 6.44
C ARG A 6 -3.99 -13.05 6.32
N VAL A 7 -3.04 -12.35 5.70
CA VAL A 7 -3.14 -10.91 5.45
C VAL A 7 -3.16 -10.69 3.94
N CYS A 8 -4.16 -9.96 3.46
CA CYS A 8 -4.25 -9.53 2.07
C CYS A 8 -3.89 -8.04 1.99
N ILE A 9 -3.04 -7.70 1.02
CA ILE A 9 -2.61 -6.33 0.77
C ILE A 9 -3.05 -5.98 -0.64
N GLN A 10 -3.76 -4.87 -0.78
CA GLN A 10 -4.13 -4.28 -2.06
C GLN A 10 -3.51 -2.89 -2.15
N VAL A 11 -2.88 -2.59 -3.27
CA VAL A 11 -2.26 -1.30 -3.55
C VAL A 11 -2.87 -0.71 -4.79
N GLN A 12 -3.25 0.56 -4.72
CA GLN A 12 -3.71 1.34 -5.84
C GLN A 12 -2.76 2.51 -6.02
N SER A 13 -2.14 2.61 -7.20
CA SER A 13 -1.31 3.74 -7.58
C SER A 13 -2.11 4.75 -8.40
N LEU A 14 -1.79 6.02 -8.22
CA LEU A 14 -2.41 7.14 -8.92
C LEU A 14 -1.34 8.13 -9.35
N TYR A 15 -1.32 8.49 -10.62
CA TYR A 15 -0.53 9.63 -11.09
C TYR A 15 -1.21 10.93 -10.67
N VAL A 16 -0.47 11.83 -10.02
CA VAL A 16 -0.98 13.11 -9.51
C VAL A 16 -0.52 14.23 -10.43
N GLU A 17 -1.26 14.44 -11.51
CA GLU A 17 -0.94 15.43 -12.54
C GLU A 17 -0.79 16.84 -11.97
N SER A 18 -1.72 17.27 -11.11
CA SER A 18 -1.69 18.60 -10.46
C SER A 18 -0.44 18.90 -9.61
N GLN A 19 0.35 17.89 -9.26
CA GLN A 19 1.59 18.02 -8.48
C GLN A 19 2.83 17.63 -9.27
N SER A 20 2.67 17.28 -10.55
CA SER A 20 3.75 16.88 -11.44
C SER A 20 4.14 18.02 -12.37
N LEU A 21 5.41 18.04 -12.80
CA LEU A 21 5.96 18.95 -13.80
C LEU A 21 6.67 18.09 -14.88
N PRO A 22 5.93 17.49 -15.82
CA PRO A 22 6.49 16.59 -16.83
C PRO A 22 7.60 17.21 -17.68
N GLU A 23 7.50 18.51 -17.97
CA GLU A 23 8.50 19.30 -18.70
C GLU A 23 9.84 19.44 -17.97
N GLU A 24 9.83 19.30 -16.63
CA GLU A 24 11.03 19.25 -15.79
C GLU A 24 11.42 17.81 -15.41
N GLU A 25 10.81 16.80 -16.05
CA GLU A 25 10.98 15.38 -15.73
C GLU A 25 10.62 15.02 -14.27
N ARG A 26 9.70 15.78 -13.66
CA ARG A 26 9.23 15.54 -12.28
C ARG A 26 7.82 14.97 -12.27
N TYR A 27 7.69 13.75 -11.73
CA TYR A 27 6.41 13.03 -11.71
C TYR A 27 6.05 12.60 -10.29
N VAL A 28 4.84 12.95 -9.86
CA VAL A 28 4.31 12.60 -8.54
C VAL A 28 3.29 11.48 -8.67
N PHE A 29 3.46 10.45 -7.85
CA PHE A 29 2.52 9.35 -7.72
C PHE A 29 2.07 9.23 -6.27
N ALA A 30 0.76 9.11 -6.07
CA ALA A 30 0.17 8.75 -4.79
C ALA A 30 -0.15 7.25 -4.78
N TYR A 31 -0.18 6.68 -3.57
CA TYR A 31 -0.62 5.30 -3.36
C TYR A 31 -1.64 5.22 -2.24
N THR A 32 -2.64 4.37 -2.42
CA THR A 32 -3.55 3.92 -1.36
C THR A 32 -3.30 2.45 -1.09
N ILE A 33 -2.89 2.13 0.13
CA ILE A 33 -2.63 0.76 0.58
C ILE A 33 -3.78 0.33 1.50
N THR A 34 -4.45 -0.77 1.14
CA THR A 34 -5.47 -1.41 1.96
C THR A 34 -4.93 -2.73 2.51
N ILE A 35 -4.85 -2.86 3.84
CA ILE A 35 -4.39 -4.07 4.53
C ILE A 35 -5.59 -4.73 5.21
N ARG A 36 -5.88 -5.99 4.86
CA ARG A 36 -7.00 -6.75 5.41
C ARG A 36 -6.50 -8.01 6.11
N ASN A 37 -6.81 -8.14 7.40
CA ASN A 37 -6.67 -9.40 8.10
C ASN A 37 -7.83 -10.34 7.72
N LEU A 38 -7.52 -11.41 7.00
CA LEU A 38 -8.45 -12.48 6.62
C LEU A 38 -8.27 -13.73 7.51
N GLY A 39 -7.36 -13.67 8.48
CA GLY A 39 -7.11 -14.71 9.46
C GLY A 39 -8.09 -14.66 10.63
N ARG A 40 -8.04 -15.70 11.46
CA ARG A 40 -8.87 -15.81 12.67
C ARG A 40 -8.20 -15.22 13.92
N PHE A 41 -6.93 -14.86 13.82
CA PHE A 41 -6.14 -14.28 14.90
C PHE A 41 -5.89 -12.80 14.65
N ASN A 42 -5.82 -12.02 15.73
CA ASN A 42 -5.45 -10.61 15.65
C ASN A 42 -3.99 -10.49 15.18
N VAL A 43 -3.75 -9.49 14.32
CA VAL A 43 -2.41 -9.14 13.82
C VAL A 43 -2.15 -7.66 14.05
N LYS A 44 -0.88 -7.30 14.12
CA LYS A 44 -0.44 -5.90 14.27
C LYS A 44 0.59 -5.58 13.20
N LEU A 45 0.38 -4.48 12.49
CA LEU A 45 1.40 -3.91 11.63
C LEU A 45 2.47 -3.26 12.51
N LEU A 46 3.72 -3.71 12.40
CA LEU A 46 4.82 -3.22 13.24
C LEU A 46 5.55 -2.04 12.61
N ALA A 47 5.80 -2.10 11.30
CA ALA A 47 6.49 -1.05 10.57
C ALA A 47 6.05 -1.03 9.10
N VAL A 48 6.14 0.15 8.49
CA VAL A 48 6.15 0.34 7.03
C VAL A 48 7.45 1.06 6.73
N THR A 49 8.35 0.41 6.02
CA THR A 49 9.63 0.98 5.59
C THR A 49 9.53 1.40 4.14
N GLY A 50 9.93 2.64 3.85
CA GLY A 50 10.04 3.20 2.50
C GLY A 50 11.47 3.13 1.97
#